data_AF-A0A358M9B4-F1
#
_entry.id   AF-A0A358M9B4-F1
#
_cell.length_a   1.000
_cell.length_b   1.000
_cell.length_c   1.000
_cell.angle_alpha   90.00
_cell.angle_beta   90.00
_cell.angle_gamma   90.00
#
_symmetry.space_group_name_H-M   'P 1'
#
loop_
_entity.id
_entity.type
_entity.pdbx_description
1 polymer ?
#
loop_
_entity_poly.entity_id
_entity_poly.type
_entity_poly.pdbx_seq_one_letter_code
_entity_poly.pdbx_strand_id
1 'polypeptide(L)'
;DALPSIRNLAKDLHISVITTKRAYDELEREGFIYTLAAKGCFVAKKNTLLIREETLKQIEAHLQEIIKLAASCGLEKHDIIEMLNLLEGE
;
A
#
# COMPACT_ATOMS: atom_id res chain seq x y z
N ASP A 1 11.05 -14.62 2.02
CA ASP A 1 11.11 -16.09 1.97
C ASP A 1 10.30 -16.66 0.82
N ALA A 2 10.66 -17.88 0.39
CA ALA A 2 9.92 -18.62 -0.64
C ALA A 2 8.70 -19.30 -0.02
N LEU A 3 7.57 -19.20 -0.70
CA LEU A 3 6.33 -19.88 -0.32
C LEU A 3 6.33 -21.33 -0.80
N PRO A 4 5.62 -22.24 -0.11
CA PRO A 4 5.38 -23.57 -0.63
C PRO A 4 4.66 -23.48 -1.99
N SER A 5 4.92 -24.46 -2.85
CA SER A 5 4.20 -24.54 -4.13
C SER A 5 2.70 -24.76 -3.87
N ILE A 6 1.85 -24.30 -4.80
CA ILE A 6 0.39 -24.47 -4.72
C ILE A 6 0.01 -25.93 -4.48
N ARG A 7 0.72 -26.88 -5.13
CA ARG A 7 0.46 -28.32 -4.98
C ARG A 7 0.88 -28.85 -3.61
N ASN A 8 2.01 -28.39 -3.08
CA ASN A 8 2.48 -28.81 -1.76
C ASN A 8 1.54 -28.29 -0.67
N LEU A 9 1.18 -27.01 -0.72
CA LEU A 9 0.27 -26.43 0.26
C LEU A 9 -1.11 -27.07 0.22
N ALA A 10 -1.64 -27.37 -0.97
CA ALA A 10 -2.90 -28.10 -1.12
C ALA A 10 -2.86 -29.49 -0.48
N LYS A 11 -1.72 -30.21 -0.64
CA LYS A 11 -1.51 -31.53 -0.04
C LYS A 11 -1.41 -31.44 1.48
N ASP A 12 -0.63 -30.50 2.00
CA ASP A 12 -0.42 -30.35 3.45
C ASP A 12 -1.73 -29.99 4.17
N LEU A 13 -2.53 -29.11 3.56
CA LEU A 13 -3.82 -28.69 4.09
C LEU A 13 -4.99 -29.62 3.75
N HIS A 14 -4.77 -30.67 2.94
CA HIS A 14 -5.81 -31.61 2.47
C HIS A 14 -6.99 -30.91 1.78
N ILE A 15 -6.72 -29.84 1.02
CA ILE A 15 -7.71 -29.07 0.26
C ILE A 15 -7.47 -29.15 -1.25
N SER A 16 -8.44 -28.67 -2.03
CA SER A 16 -8.31 -28.66 -3.48
C SER A 16 -7.18 -27.72 -3.95
N VAL A 17 -6.48 -28.14 -5.02
CA VAL A 17 -5.45 -27.32 -5.69
C VAL A 17 -6.07 -26.02 -6.23
N ILE A 18 -7.33 -26.05 -6.66
CA ILE A 18 -8.04 -24.87 -7.17
C ILE A 18 -8.23 -23.83 -6.06
N THR A 19 -8.61 -24.27 -4.86
CA THR A 19 -8.77 -23.39 -3.68
C THR A 19 -7.45 -22.71 -3.33
N THR A 20 -6.37 -23.49 -3.28
CA THR A 20 -5.03 -22.99 -2.94
C THR A 20 -4.50 -22.04 -4.02
N LYS A 21 -4.75 -22.36 -5.30
CA LYS A 21 -4.41 -21.48 -6.42
C LYS A 21 -5.13 -20.14 -6.30
N ARG A 22 -6.43 -20.16 -6.04
CA ARG A 22 -7.23 -18.94 -5.91
C ARG A 22 -6.71 -18.03 -4.80
N ALA A 23 -6.33 -18.60 -3.65
CA ALA A 23 -5.72 -17.85 -2.55
C ALA A 23 -4.39 -17.21 -2.95
N TYR A 24 -3.54 -17.92 -3.70
CA TYR A 24 -2.27 -17.37 -4.19
C TYR A 24 -2.49 -16.26 -5.23
N ASP A 25 -3.43 -16.46 -6.16
CA ASP A 25 -3.80 -15.46 -7.17
C ASP A 25 -4.34 -14.17 -6.52
N GLU A 26 -5.04 -14.29 -5.39
CA GLU A 26 -5.54 -13.15 -4.60
C GLU A 26 -4.41 -12.42 -3.86
N LEU A 27 -3.53 -13.17 -3.18
CA LEU A 27 -2.35 -12.62 -2.53
C LEU A 27 -1.40 -11.92 -3.51
N GLU A 28 -1.27 -12.44 -4.73
CA GLU A 28 -0.46 -11.80 -5.78
C GLU A 28 -1.12 -10.51 -6.29
N ARG A 29 -2.44 -10.52 -6.47
CA ARG A 29 -3.21 -9.33 -6.86
C ARG A 29 -3.15 -8.22 -5.82
N GLU A 30 -3.18 -8.57 -4.54
CA GLU A 30 -3.05 -7.63 -3.43
C GLU A 30 -1.59 -7.20 -3.16
N GLY A 31 -0.63 -7.77 -3.91
CA GLY A 31 0.78 -7.40 -3.81
C GLY A 31 1.50 -7.96 -2.58
N PHE A 32 0.92 -8.95 -1.91
CA PHE A 32 1.55 -9.63 -0.77
C PHE A 32 2.61 -10.64 -1.21
N ILE A 33 2.48 -11.19 -2.41
CA ILE A 33 3.41 -12.18 -2.98
C ILE A 33 3.69 -11.85 -4.46
N TYR A 34 4.77 -12.38 -5.00
CA TYR A 34 5.08 -12.30 -6.42
C TYR A 34 5.61 -13.63 -6.95
N THR A 35 5.27 -13.93 -8.20
CA THR A 35 5.71 -15.16 -8.87
C THR A 35 6.87 -14.89 -9.83
N LEU A 36 7.95 -15.66 -9.69
CA LEU A 36 9.01 -15.72 -10.68
C LEU A 36 8.86 -17.01 -11.49
N ALA A 37 8.72 -16.87 -12.82
CA ALA A 37 8.66 -18.02 -13.72
C ALA A 37 9.85 -18.96 -13.48
N ALA A 38 9.56 -20.26 -13.36
CA ALA A 38 10.52 -21.32 -13.04
C ALA A 38 11.23 -21.23 -11.66
N LYS A 39 10.90 -20.26 -10.80
CA LYS A 39 11.49 -20.10 -9.46
C LYS A 39 10.49 -20.19 -8.31
N GLY A 40 9.19 -20.02 -8.58
CA GLY A 40 8.12 -20.16 -7.59
C GLY A 40 7.60 -18.82 -7.06
N CYS A 41 6.79 -18.87 -6.00
CA CYS A 41 6.19 -17.70 -5.36
C CYS A 41 7.02 -17.25 -4.14
N PHE A 42 7.14 -15.95 -3.97
CA PHE A 42 7.92 -15.33 -2.90
C PHE A 42 7.10 -14.28 -2.17
N VAL A 43 7.31 -14.15 -0.87
CA VAL A 43 6.68 -13.11 -0.05
C VAL A 43 7.25 -11.75 -0.43
N ALA A 44 6.39 -10.79 -0.77
CA ALA A 44 6.78 -9.41 -1.02
C ALA A 44 7.34 -8.80 0.27
N LYS A 45 8.47 -8.09 0.19
CA LYS A 45 9.12 -7.44 1.34
C LYS A 45 8.33 -6.21 1.79
N LYS A 46 7.16 -6.41 2.43
CA LYS A 46 6.19 -5.39 2.86
C LYS A 46 5.76 -4.46 1.73
N ASN A 47 4.46 -4.29 1.58
CA ASN A 47 3.85 -3.44 0.56
C ASN A 47 4.03 -1.94 0.87
N THR A 48 5.28 -1.49 1.08
CA THR A 48 5.64 -0.10 1.39
C THR A 48 5.15 0.86 0.32
N LEU A 49 5.07 0.40 -0.93
CA LEU A 49 4.54 1.19 -2.05
C LEU A 49 3.05 1.46 -1.90
N LEU A 50 2.25 0.45 -1.54
CA LEU A 50 0.80 0.57 -1.41
C LEU A 50 0.40 1.34 -0.15
N ILE A 51 1.11 1.11 0.97
CA ILE A 51 0.96 1.90 2.20
C ILE A 51 1.36 3.37 1.94
N ARG A 52 2.46 3.60 1.21
CA ARG A 52 2.90 4.95 0.87
C ARG A 52 1.90 5.64 -0.04
N GLU A 53 1.32 4.94 -1.01
CA GLU A 53 0.30 5.51 -1.89
C GLU A 53 -0.97 5.89 -1.13
N GLU A 54 -1.44 5.05 -0.21
CA GLU A 54 -2.58 5.36 0.65
C GLU A 54 -2.29 6.54 1.58
N THR A 55 -1.09 6.58 2.17
CA THR A 55 -0.63 7.71 2.99
C THR A 55 -0.56 9.00 2.17
N LEU A 56 -0.06 8.95 0.94
CA LEU A 56 -0.01 10.10 0.04
C LEU A 56 -1.41 10.61 -0.32
N LYS A 57 -2.37 9.72 -0.57
CA LYS A 57 -3.78 10.08 -0.80
C LYS A 57 -4.39 10.78 0.42
N GLN A 58 -4.07 10.31 1.63
CA GLN A 58 -4.53 10.97 2.87
C GLN A 58 -3.91 12.37 3.03
N ILE A 59 -2.61 12.52 2.78
CA ILE A 59 -1.93 13.82 2.80
C ILE A 59 -2.57 14.78 1.79
N GLU A 60 -2.85 14.32 0.57
CA GLU A 60 -3.48 15.13 -0.47
C GLU A 60 -4.90 15.58 -0.06
N ALA A 61 -5.69 14.69 0.54
CA ALA A 61 -7.02 15.01 1.04
C ALA A 61 -6.96 16.11 2.12
N HIS A 62 -6.03 16.01 3.07
CA HIS A 62 -5.84 17.03 4.10
C HIS A 62 -5.37 18.37 3.51
N LEU A 63 -4.44 18.35 2.54
CA LEU A 63 -4.02 19.58 1.86
C LEU A 63 -5.20 20.27 1.15
N GLN A 64 -6.12 19.51 0.55
CA GLN A 64 -7.32 20.09 -0.05
C GLN A 64 -8.24 20.73 0.99
N GLU A 65 -8.40 20.13 2.17
CA GLU A 65 -9.16 20.73 3.27
C GLU A 65 -8.51 22.02 3.76
N ILE A 66 -7.18 22.03 3.92
CA ILE A 66 -6.42 23.22 4.30
C ILE A 66 -6.62 24.34 3.28
N ILE A 67 -6.53 24.04 1.98
CA ILE A 67 -6.75 25.04 0.93
C ILE A 67 -8.16 25.64 1.00
N LYS A 68 -9.19 24.82 1.25
CA LYS A 68 -10.57 25.30 1.41
C LYS A 68 -10.73 26.22 2.62
N LEU A 69 -10.12 25.86 3.75
CA LEU A 69 -10.13 26.68 4.97
C LEU A 69 -9.35 27.98 4.77
N ALA A 70 -8.17 27.91 4.15
CA ALA A 70 -7.34 29.06 3.82
C ALA A 70 -8.10 30.06 2.94
N ALA A 71 -8.81 29.58 1.92
CA ALA A 71 -9.63 30.42 1.05
C ALA A 71 -10.73 31.18 1.84
N SER A 72 -11.31 30.56 2.87
CA SER A 72 -12.31 31.23 3.73
C SER A 72 -11.73 32.30 4.64
N CYS A 73 -10.43 32.22 4.94
CA CYS A 73 -9.70 33.18 5.73
C CYS A 73 -8.97 34.24 4.89
N GLY A 74 -9.01 34.14 3.56
CA GLY A 74 -8.26 35.01 2.65
C GLY A 74 -6.76 34.76 2.66
N LEU A 75 -6.33 33.56 3.09
CA LEU A 75 -4.93 33.17 3.11
C LEU A 75 -4.49 32.71 1.72
N GLU A 76 -3.33 33.18 1.29
CA GLU A 76 -2.69 32.74 0.07
C GLU A 76 -1.76 31.55 0.34
N LYS A 77 -1.31 30.89 -0.73
CA LYS A 77 -0.38 29.76 -0.64
C LYS A 77 0.87 30.08 0.17
N HIS A 78 1.35 31.32 0.05
CA HIS A 78 2.49 31.87 0.81
C HIS A 78 2.27 31.72 2.33
N ASP A 79 1.10 32.11 2.84
CA ASP A 79 0.83 32.13 4.28
C ASP A 79 0.80 30.70 4.85
N ILE A 80 0.24 29.75 4.09
CA ILE A 80 0.20 28.33 4.47
C ILE A 80 1.61 27.75 4.56
N ILE A 81 2.50 28.12 3.63
CA ILE A 81 3.89 27.66 3.62
C ILE A 81 4.65 28.25 4.81
N GLU A 82 4.45 29.54 5.13
CA GLU A 82 5.05 30.14 6.33
C GLU A 82 4.57 29.46 7.61
N MET A 83 3.26 29.19 7.72
CA MET A 83 2.71 28.45 8.86
C MET A 83 3.31 27.04 9.00
N LEU A 84 3.51 26.34 7.88
CA LEU A 84 4.16 25.02 7.90
C LEU A 84 5.60 25.12 8.39
N ASN A 85 6.38 26.09 7.88
CA ASN A 85 7.77 26.29 8.28
C ASN A 85 7.91 26.65 9.77
N LEU A 86 6.95 27.39 10.32
CA LEU A 86 6.92 27.70 11.76
C LEU A 86 6.67 26.45 12.62
N LEU A 87 5.80 25.55 12.16
CA LEU A 87 5.50 24.29 12.86
C LEU A 87 6.62 23.25 12.77
N GLU A 88 7.41 23.25 11.69
CA GLU A 88 8.59 22.37 11.55
C GLU A 88 9.80 22.81 12.41
N GLY A 89 9.77 24.04 12.92
CA GLY A 89 10.85 24.65 13.71
C GLY A 89 10.73 24.47 15.24
N GLU A 90 9.69 23.79 15.73
CA GLU A 90 9.54 23.36 17.14
C GLU A 90 9.90 21.87 17.33
#